data_AF-A0A1Q7IUS3-F1
#
_entry.id   AF-A0A1Q7IUS3-F1
#
_cell.length_a   1.000
_cell.length_b   1.000
_cell.length_c   1.000
_cell.angle_alpha   90.00
_cell.angle_beta   90.00
_cell.angle_gamma   90.00
#
_symmetry.space_group_name_H-M   'P 1'
#
loop_
_entity.id
_entity.type
_entity.pdbx_description
1 polymer ?
#
loop_
_entity_poly.entity_id
_entity_poly.type
_entity_poly.pdbx_seq_one_letter_code
_entity_poly.pdbx_strand_id
1 'polypeptide(L)'
;MPGVRAMKPAILDRLRGVQKAGPDKWLAFCPAHPDQKRRSLSVAQTGGKTLLHCFVGCASDAIVAAVRMTLADLFSEPGVPPTPSPQIIATYDYHDERGTLLFQVCRLEPKDFRMRRPDGAGWTWNVKDVRRVVHRLHELAEAERVYLVEGEKDADRLVSLGLRATTSPGGAKGWRRDYAEQIARARRRGDPRSRRARPRLRAAGRGGSSGGWRGGARAHAPGLGRA
;
A
#
# COMPACT_ATOMS: atom_id res chain seq x y z
N MET A 1 -36.73 -19.88 -8.13
CA MET A 1 -36.86 -18.60 -7.40
C MET A 1 -37.01 -17.49 -8.42
N PRO A 2 -38.18 -16.84 -8.55
CA PRO A 2 -38.36 -15.74 -9.49
C PRO A 2 -37.45 -14.57 -9.08
N GLY A 3 -36.74 -14.00 -10.06
CA GLY A 3 -35.80 -12.90 -9.83
C GLY A 3 -36.50 -11.68 -9.23
N VAL A 4 -36.03 -11.28 -8.04
CA VAL A 4 -36.40 -10.00 -7.44
C VAL A 4 -35.93 -8.91 -8.39
N ARG A 5 -36.86 -8.28 -9.11
CA ARG A 5 -36.58 -7.04 -9.85
C ARG A 5 -36.00 -6.04 -8.86
N ALA A 6 -34.79 -5.56 -9.13
CA ALA A 6 -34.15 -4.51 -8.34
C ALA A 6 -35.11 -3.32 -8.25
N MET A 7 -35.74 -3.13 -7.10
CA MET A 7 -36.63 -1.99 -6.87
C MET A 7 -35.75 -0.75 -6.72
N LYS A 8 -36.08 0.31 -7.47
CA LYS A 8 -35.42 1.61 -7.38
C LYS A 8 -35.47 2.09 -5.92
N PRO A 9 -34.35 2.55 -5.32
CA PRO A 9 -34.35 3.05 -3.94
C PRO A 9 -35.40 4.16 -3.73
N ALA A 10 -36.28 4.00 -2.74
CA ALA A 10 -37.38 4.94 -2.45
C ALA A 10 -36.90 6.36 -2.17
N ILE A 11 -35.68 6.51 -1.63
CA ILE A 11 -35.07 7.83 -1.38
C ILE A 11 -34.86 8.64 -2.66
N LEU A 12 -34.70 8.00 -3.82
CA LEU A 12 -34.45 8.70 -5.08
C LEU A 12 -35.62 9.60 -5.49
N ASP A 13 -36.86 9.27 -5.12
CA ASP A 13 -38.03 10.08 -5.46
C ASP A 13 -38.10 11.37 -4.66
N ARG A 14 -37.31 11.47 -3.58
CA ARG A 14 -37.22 12.67 -2.71
C ARG A 14 -35.96 13.49 -2.95
N LEU A 15 -35.10 13.06 -3.88
CA LEU A 15 -33.84 13.72 -4.18
C LEU A 15 -33.94 14.54 -5.46
N ARG A 16 -33.32 15.72 -5.45
CA ARG A 16 -33.24 16.58 -6.63
C ARG A 16 -32.09 16.16 -7.54
N GLY A 17 -32.32 16.33 -8.85
CA GLY A 17 -31.30 16.07 -9.86
C GLY A 17 -30.76 14.66 -9.72
N VAL A 18 -31.61 13.65 -9.89
CA VAL A 18 -31.19 12.25 -9.94
C VAL A 18 -30.69 11.91 -11.34
N GLN A 19 -29.55 11.23 -11.45
CA GLN A 19 -29.00 10.73 -12.71
C GLN A 19 -28.44 9.34 -12.50
N LYS A 20 -28.78 8.44 -13.41
CA LYS A 20 -28.28 7.07 -13.39
C LYS A 20 -26.80 7.06 -13.74
N ALA A 21 -25.99 6.42 -12.89
CA ALA A 21 -24.54 6.28 -13.05
C ALA A 21 -24.11 4.82 -13.27
N GLY A 22 -25.04 3.87 -13.14
CA GLY A 22 -24.83 2.44 -13.38
C GLY A 22 -26.12 1.63 -13.17
N PRO A 23 -26.08 0.30 -13.28
CA PRO A 23 -27.24 -0.58 -13.09
C PRO A 23 -27.99 -0.33 -11.78
N ASP A 24 -27.26 -0.13 -10.68
CA ASP A 24 -27.78 0.07 -9.31
C ASP A 24 -27.17 1.30 -8.62
N LYS A 25 -26.77 2.30 -9.39
CA LYS A 25 -26.08 3.50 -8.88
C LYS A 25 -26.64 4.77 -9.48
N TRP A 26 -26.82 5.78 -8.63
CA TRP A 26 -27.33 7.10 -8.98
C TRP A 26 -26.51 8.21 -8.32
N LEU A 27 -26.51 9.37 -8.97
CA LEU A 27 -25.98 10.61 -8.44
C LEU A 27 -27.13 11.60 -8.25
N ALA A 28 -27.12 12.30 -7.12
CA ALA A 28 -28.11 13.28 -6.74
C ALA A 28 -27.49 14.51 -6.06
N PHE A 29 -28.24 15.59 -5.95
CA PHE A 29 -27.89 16.69 -5.06
C PHE A 29 -28.13 16.29 -3.61
N CYS A 30 -27.16 16.53 -2.74
CA CYS A 30 -27.32 16.25 -1.32
C CYS A 30 -28.28 17.27 -0.68
N PRO A 31 -29.33 16.81 0.02
CA PRO A 31 -30.29 17.69 0.69
C PRO A 31 -29.76 18.26 2.02
N ALA A 32 -28.72 17.64 2.60
CA ALA A 32 -28.18 17.99 3.91
C ALA A 32 -27.18 19.15 3.90
N HIS A 33 -26.89 19.74 2.74
CA HIS A 33 -26.10 20.97 2.65
C HIS A 33 -26.67 21.93 1.58
N PRO A 34 -26.46 23.24 1.76
CA PRO A 34 -26.97 24.26 0.85
C PRO A 34 -26.26 24.30 -0.50
N ASP A 35 -24.98 23.90 -0.57
CA ASP A 35 -24.19 23.97 -1.80
C ASP A 35 -24.51 22.83 -2.79
N GLN A 36 -25.55 23.04 -3.60
CA GLN A 36 -26.05 22.06 -4.58
C GLN A 36 -25.54 22.34 -6.00
N LYS A 37 -24.35 22.93 -6.15
CA LYS A 37 -23.77 23.20 -7.49
C LYS A 37 -23.42 21.93 -8.26
N ARG A 38 -23.09 20.84 -7.57
CA ARG A 38 -22.77 19.54 -8.17
C ARG A 38 -23.51 18.41 -7.47
N ARG A 39 -23.75 17.30 -8.19
CA ARG A 39 -24.37 16.09 -7.62
C ARG A 39 -23.42 15.43 -6.62
N SER A 40 -23.50 15.88 -5.38
CA SER A 40 -22.60 15.55 -4.27
C SER A 40 -22.99 14.28 -3.52
N LEU A 41 -24.14 13.67 -3.84
CA LEU A 41 -24.64 12.46 -3.20
C LEU A 41 -24.60 11.27 -4.18
N SER A 42 -23.89 10.22 -3.81
CA SER A 42 -23.97 8.91 -4.45
C SER A 42 -24.99 8.06 -3.71
N VAL A 43 -25.93 7.47 -4.45
CA VAL A 43 -26.91 6.49 -3.96
C VAL A 43 -26.65 5.18 -4.68
N ALA A 44 -26.53 4.08 -3.95
CA ALA A 44 -26.35 2.75 -4.54
C ALA A 44 -27.26 1.72 -3.87
N GLN A 45 -27.79 0.76 -4.64
CA GLN A 45 -28.54 -0.37 -4.11
C GLN A 45 -27.62 -1.60 -4.06
N THR A 46 -27.54 -2.25 -2.90
CA THR A 46 -26.75 -3.48 -2.74
C THR A 46 -27.41 -4.42 -1.71
N GLY A 47 -27.70 -5.65 -2.11
CA GLY A 47 -28.19 -6.70 -1.20
C GLY A 47 -29.40 -6.28 -0.35
N GLY A 48 -30.37 -5.57 -0.94
CA GLY A 48 -31.57 -5.08 -0.24
C GLY A 48 -31.38 -3.77 0.55
N LYS A 49 -30.19 -3.17 0.53
CA LYS A 49 -29.87 -1.93 1.25
C LYS A 49 -29.58 -0.79 0.29
N THR A 50 -30.00 0.42 0.66
CA THR A 50 -29.64 1.66 -0.01
C THR A 50 -28.46 2.32 0.72
N LEU A 51 -27.32 2.41 0.04
CA LEU A 51 -26.13 3.09 0.53
C LEU A 51 -26.12 4.55 0.09
N LEU A 52 -25.82 5.44 1.03
CA LEU A 52 -25.65 6.87 0.81
C LEU A 52 -24.19 7.26 1.05
N HIS A 53 -23.60 8.01 0.12
CA HIS A 53 -22.28 8.59 0.29
C HIS A 53 -22.25 10.02 -0.23
N CYS A 54 -22.11 10.97 0.69
CA CYS A 54 -21.93 12.38 0.34
C CYS A 54 -20.44 12.70 0.20
N PHE A 55 -20.02 13.16 -0.99
CA PHE A 55 -18.63 13.54 -1.26
C PHE A 55 -18.19 14.83 -0.55
N VAL A 56 -19.12 15.55 0.09
CA VAL A 56 -18.85 16.75 0.90
C VAL A 56 -18.68 16.40 2.38
N GLY A 57 -19.19 15.24 2.82
CA GLY A 57 -19.02 14.75 4.20
C GLY A 57 -20.27 14.79 5.08
N CYS A 58 -21.47 14.99 4.53
CA CYS A 58 -22.70 14.87 5.31
C CYS A 58 -22.91 13.43 5.79
N ALA A 59 -23.30 13.29 7.06
CA ALA A 59 -23.66 12.01 7.64
C ALA A 59 -25.02 11.51 7.11
N SER A 60 -25.18 10.18 7.06
CA SER A 60 -26.36 9.56 6.44
C SER A 60 -27.67 9.90 7.15
N ASP A 61 -27.63 10.05 8.47
CA ASP A 61 -28.73 10.50 9.33
C ASP A 61 -29.23 11.91 8.95
N ALA A 62 -28.32 12.85 8.73
CA ALA A 62 -28.65 14.20 8.28
C ALA A 62 -29.28 14.20 6.88
N ILE A 63 -28.81 13.30 6.00
CA ILE A 63 -29.34 13.17 4.63
C ILE A 63 -30.77 12.64 4.64
N VAL A 64 -31.04 11.55 5.38
CA VAL A 64 -32.40 11.00 5.46
C VAL A 64 -33.35 11.95 6.18
N ALA A 65 -32.89 12.61 7.25
CA ALA A 65 -33.70 13.60 7.96
C ALA A 65 -34.13 14.76 7.05
N ALA A 66 -33.22 15.27 6.20
CA ALA A 66 -33.52 16.35 5.26
C ALA A 66 -34.59 15.98 4.20
N VAL A 67 -34.80 14.69 3.93
CA VAL A 67 -35.87 14.19 3.02
C VAL A 67 -37.02 13.51 3.77
N ARG A 68 -37.13 13.76 5.09
CA ARG A 68 -38.19 13.20 5.95
C ARG A 68 -38.23 11.67 5.90
N MET A 69 -37.07 11.04 5.87
CA MET A 69 -36.87 9.60 5.99
C MET A 69 -36.06 9.31 7.25
N THR A 70 -36.10 8.07 7.68
CA THR A 70 -35.25 7.52 8.71
C THR A 70 -34.21 6.59 8.10
N LEU A 71 -33.19 6.22 8.87
CA LEU A 71 -32.23 5.20 8.42
C LEU A 71 -32.90 3.86 8.13
N ALA A 72 -33.99 3.52 8.83
CA ALA A 72 -34.73 2.28 8.62
C ALA A 72 -35.34 2.20 7.21
N ASP A 73 -35.74 3.33 6.63
CA ASP A 73 -36.31 3.40 5.28
C ASP A 73 -35.28 3.12 4.17
N LEU A 74 -33.98 3.06 4.49
CA LEU A 74 -32.92 2.67 3.55
C LEU A 74 -32.78 1.16 3.40
N PHE A 75 -33.53 0.37 4.16
CA PHE A 75 -33.50 -1.09 4.12
C PHE A 75 -34.80 -1.60 3.49
N SER A 76 -34.70 -2.20 2.30
CA SER A 76 -35.83 -2.89 1.68
C SER A 76 -35.96 -4.28 2.32
N GLU A 77 -37.10 -4.48 3.00
CA GLU A 77 -37.55 -5.67 3.74
C GLU A 77 -37.04 -5.80 5.20
N PRO A 78 -37.93 -5.74 6.20
CA PRO A 78 -37.66 -6.33 7.51
C PRO A 78 -37.54 -7.85 7.34
N GLY A 79 -36.34 -8.39 7.52
CA GLY A 79 -36.10 -9.84 7.49
C GLY A 79 -34.89 -10.30 6.68
N VAL A 80 -34.21 -9.41 5.94
CA VAL A 80 -32.87 -9.72 5.42
C VAL A 80 -31.87 -9.48 6.56
N PRO A 81 -31.27 -10.52 7.16
CA PRO A 81 -30.26 -10.31 8.19
C PRO A 81 -29.15 -9.44 7.59
N PRO A 82 -28.58 -8.49 8.36
CA PRO A 82 -27.47 -7.71 7.87
C PRO A 82 -26.39 -8.67 7.36
N THR A 83 -25.93 -8.45 6.13
CA THR A 83 -24.73 -9.14 5.63
C THR A 83 -23.65 -9.05 6.71
N PRO A 84 -23.12 -10.20 7.18
CA PRO A 84 -22.16 -10.18 8.27
C PRO A 84 -21.00 -9.27 7.87
N SER A 85 -20.62 -8.37 8.78
CA SER A 85 -19.46 -7.52 8.56
C SER A 85 -18.24 -8.40 8.29
N PRO A 86 -17.46 -8.16 7.22
CA PRO A 86 -16.32 -9.01 6.89
C PRO A 86 -15.40 -9.18 8.10
N GLN A 87 -15.16 -10.42 8.51
CA GLN A 87 -14.31 -10.74 9.66
C GLN A 87 -12.88 -10.94 9.21
N ILE A 88 -11.91 -10.37 9.94
CA ILE A 88 -10.50 -10.64 9.69
C ILE A 88 -10.20 -12.05 10.20
N ILE A 89 -9.82 -12.95 9.28
CA ILE A 89 -9.48 -14.34 9.58
C ILE A 89 -7.99 -14.63 9.53
N ALA A 90 -7.19 -13.72 8.94
CA ALA A 90 -5.74 -13.75 9.01
C ALA A 90 -5.16 -12.34 8.80
N THR A 91 -4.02 -12.08 9.43
CA THR A 91 -3.22 -10.86 9.25
C THR A 91 -1.78 -11.23 8.92
N TYR A 92 -1.24 -10.63 7.87
CA TYR A 92 0.14 -10.82 7.45
C TYR A 92 0.90 -9.51 7.61
N ASP A 93 1.95 -9.54 8.42
CA ASP A 93 2.69 -8.35 8.83
C ASP A 93 3.89 -8.08 7.93
N TYR A 94 3.92 -6.87 7.36
CA TYR A 94 4.99 -6.42 6.48
C TYR A 94 5.93 -5.50 7.25
N HIS A 95 7.12 -6.02 7.54
CA HIS A 95 8.14 -5.33 8.29
C HIS A 95 9.28 -4.83 7.39
N ASP A 96 9.89 -3.70 7.76
CA ASP A 96 11.14 -3.25 7.13
C ASP A 96 12.32 -4.17 7.48
N GLU A 97 13.52 -3.86 6.98
CA GLU A 97 14.73 -4.66 7.23
C GLU A 97 15.16 -4.73 8.71
N ARG A 98 14.60 -3.90 9.58
CA ARG A 98 14.87 -3.85 11.03
C ARG A 98 13.80 -4.55 11.86
N GLY A 99 12.74 -5.07 11.23
CA GLY A 99 11.59 -5.63 11.93
C GLY A 99 10.56 -4.59 12.35
N THR A 100 10.60 -3.36 11.81
CA THR A 100 9.59 -2.33 12.08
C THR A 100 8.34 -2.59 11.25
N LEU A 101 7.17 -2.67 11.88
CA LEU A 101 5.91 -2.91 11.18
C LEU A 101 5.54 -1.70 10.31
N LEU A 102 5.39 -1.91 9.00
CA LEU A 102 5.01 -0.87 8.04
C LEU A 102 3.51 -0.93 7.71
N PHE A 103 2.99 -2.13 7.44
CA PHE A 103 1.58 -2.35 7.12
C PHE A 103 1.21 -3.82 7.29
N GLN A 104 -0.08 -4.12 7.19
CA GLN A 104 -0.62 -5.46 7.19
C GLN A 104 -1.47 -5.72 5.95
N VAL A 105 -1.45 -6.97 5.48
CA VAL A 105 -2.47 -7.51 4.58
C VAL A 105 -3.42 -8.36 5.41
N CYS A 106 -4.70 -7.99 5.43
CA CYS A 106 -5.76 -8.68 6.17
C CYS A 106 -6.57 -9.53 5.20
N ARG A 107 -6.70 -10.82 5.49
CA ARG A 107 -7.65 -11.72 4.82
C ARG A 107 -8.98 -11.65 5.56
N LEU A 108 -10.06 -11.43 4.81
CA LEU A 108 -11.42 -11.33 5.31
C LEU A 108 -12.27 -12.54 4.90
N GLU A 109 -13.35 -12.77 5.64
CA GLU A 109 -14.45 -13.67 5.29
C GLU A 109 -15.77 -12.88 5.20
N PRO A 110 -16.52 -12.90 4.07
CA PRO A 110 -16.21 -13.57 2.79
C PRO A 110 -14.88 -13.14 2.15
N LYS A 111 -14.27 -14.03 1.35
CA LYS A 111 -12.91 -13.86 0.79
C LYS A 111 -12.69 -12.49 0.16
N ASP A 112 -11.98 -11.64 0.90
CA ASP A 112 -11.49 -10.33 0.46
C ASP A 112 -10.11 -10.08 1.10
N PHE A 113 -9.31 -9.20 0.49
CA PHE A 113 -7.99 -8.84 1.00
C PHE A 113 -7.89 -7.31 1.11
N ARG A 114 -7.59 -6.82 2.31
CA ARG A 114 -7.46 -5.38 2.57
C ARG A 114 -6.16 -5.05 3.26
N MET A 115 -5.57 -3.93 2.86
CA MET A 115 -4.32 -3.45 3.46
C MET A 115 -4.59 -2.34 4.44
N ARG A 116 -3.89 -2.35 5.57
CA ARG A 116 -3.95 -1.30 6.59
C ARG A 116 -2.56 -0.99 7.12
N ARG A 117 -2.36 0.24 7.60
CA ARG A 117 -1.13 0.67 8.26
C ARG A 117 -1.42 1.12 9.70
N PRO A 118 -0.45 1.01 10.61
CA PRO A 118 -0.55 1.65 11.92
C PRO A 118 -0.62 3.18 11.75
N ASP A 119 -1.41 3.84 12.58
CA ASP A 119 -1.56 5.31 12.62
C ASP A 119 -1.28 5.90 14.01
N GLY A 120 -0.63 5.11 14.89
CA GLY A 120 -0.25 5.49 16.25
C GLY A 120 -1.29 5.13 17.30
N ALA A 121 -2.59 5.13 16.97
CA ALA A 121 -3.69 4.79 17.89
C ALA A 121 -4.49 3.55 17.46
N GLY A 122 -4.30 3.08 16.23
CA GLY A 122 -4.97 1.91 15.70
C GLY A 122 -4.56 1.63 14.26
N TRP A 123 -5.53 1.66 13.36
CA TRP A 123 -5.35 1.25 11.98
C TRP A 123 -6.05 2.17 10.98
N THR A 124 -5.29 2.60 9.99
CA THR A 124 -5.82 3.26 8.80
C THR A 124 -5.88 2.26 7.64
N TRP A 125 -7.07 2.05 7.07
CA TRP A 125 -7.36 1.07 6.00
C TRP A 125 -6.88 1.48 4.60
N ASN A 126 -5.61 1.85 4.49
CA ASN A 126 -4.88 1.99 3.24
C ASN A 126 -3.37 1.96 3.51
N VAL A 127 -2.57 1.95 2.45
CA VAL A 127 -1.09 1.98 2.51
C VAL A 127 -0.51 3.17 1.76
N LYS A 128 -1.26 4.29 1.72
CA LYS A 128 -0.76 5.55 1.17
C LYS A 128 0.49 5.99 1.95
N ASP A 129 1.49 6.52 1.27
CA ASP A 129 2.71 7.07 1.89
C ASP A 129 3.53 6.06 2.74
N VAL A 130 3.21 4.76 2.62
CA VAL A 130 3.96 3.67 3.25
C VAL A 130 4.78 2.94 2.19
N ARG A 131 6.07 2.73 2.49
CA ARG A 131 6.95 1.91 1.66
C ARG A 131 6.39 0.49 1.59
N ARG A 132 6.15 -0.02 0.38
CA ARG A 132 5.77 -1.41 0.19
C ARG A 132 6.98 -2.30 0.21
N VAL A 133 6.87 -3.39 0.93
CA VAL A 133 7.93 -4.38 1.05
C VAL A 133 7.40 -5.78 0.75
N VAL A 134 8.32 -6.72 0.52
CA VAL A 134 7.97 -8.15 0.44
C VAL A 134 7.67 -8.70 1.84
N HIS A 135 6.86 -9.76 1.90
CA HIS A 135 6.49 -10.43 3.15
C HIS A 135 7.75 -10.95 3.86
N ARG A 136 7.86 -10.76 5.17
CA ARG A 136 9.02 -11.23 5.98
C ARG A 136 10.39 -10.75 5.49
N LEU A 137 10.47 -9.54 4.92
CA LEU A 137 11.72 -8.96 4.39
C LEU A 137 12.90 -9.04 5.39
N HIS A 138 12.67 -8.72 6.67
CA HIS A 138 13.68 -8.79 7.72
C HIS A 138 14.30 -10.17 7.93
N GLU A 139 13.57 -11.24 7.57
CA GLU A 139 14.01 -12.63 7.76
C GLU A 139 14.81 -13.15 6.57
N LEU A 140 14.88 -12.41 5.45
CA LEU A 140 15.56 -12.88 4.23
C LEU A 140 17.08 -12.76 4.29
N ALA A 141 17.62 -12.10 5.31
CA ALA A 141 19.05 -12.05 5.54
C ALA A 141 19.61 -13.47 5.77
N GLU A 142 20.82 -13.70 5.27
CA GLU A 142 21.60 -14.94 5.48
C GLU A 142 21.00 -16.20 4.85
N ALA A 143 19.87 -16.07 4.15
CA ALA A 143 19.23 -17.18 3.48
C ALA A 143 20.04 -17.64 2.26
N GLU A 144 20.52 -18.89 2.32
CA GLU A 144 21.17 -19.56 1.19
C GLU A 144 20.23 -19.58 -0.03
N ARG A 145 18.96 -19.89 0.20
CA ARG A 145 17.89 -19.89 -0.80
C ARG A 145 16.65 -19.18 -0.25
N VAL A 146 16.01 -18.40 -1.11
CA VAL A 146 14.72 -17.77 -0.82
C VAL A 146 13.70 -18.30 -1.83
N TYR A 147 12.62 -18.90 -1.34
CA TYR A 147 11.49 -19.36 -2.13
C TYR A 147 10.52 -18.20 -2.34
N LEU A 148 10.26 -17.85 -3.60
CA LEU A 148 9.24 -16.87 -3.96
C LEU A 148 7.95 -17.60 -4.31
N VAL A 149 6.88 -17.33 -3.58
CA VAL A 149 5.58 -18.00 -3.76
C VAL A 149 4.47 -16.99 -4.03
N GLU A 150 3.32 -17.49 -4.52
CA GLU A 150 2.22 -16.62 -4.97
C GLU A 150 1.61 -15.80 -3.83
N GLY A 151 1.44 -16.36 -2.63
CA GLY A 151 0.72 -15.69 -1.55
C GLY A 151 1.29 -15.91 -0.16
N GLU A 152 0.79 -15.12 0.78
CA GLU A 152 1.32 -15.04 2.15
C GLU A 152 1.10 -16.36 2.90
N LYS A 153 -0.05 -17.01 2.68
CA LYS A 153 -0.36 -18.34 3.26
C LYS A 153 0.66 -19.41 2.86
N ASP A 154 1.05 -19.44 1.59
CA ASP A 154 2.02 -20.42 1.10
C ASP A 154 3.43 -20.11 1.61
N ALA A 155 3.77 -18.82 1.71
CA ALA A 155 5.05 -18.40 2.26
C ALA A 155 5.16 -18.83 3.72
N ASP A 156 4.14 -18.58 4.53
CA ASP A 156 4.10 -18.99 5.93
C ASP A 156 4.09 -20.53 6.06
N ARG A 157 3.46 -21.26 5.12
CA ARG A 157 3.53 -22.72 5.09
C ARG A 157 4.96 -23.22 4.86
N LEU A 158 5.68 -22.67 3.89
CA LEU A 158 7.09 -23.05 3.66
C LEU A 158 7.98 -22.67 4.85
N VAL A 159 7.74 -21.52 5.48
CA VAL A 159 8.47 -21.13 6.69
C VAL A 159 8.18 -22.08 7.86
N SER A 160 6.94 -22.57 8.01
CA SER A 160 6.63 -23.59 9.01
C SER A 160 7.40 -24.90 8.82
N LEU A 161 7.94 -25.15 7.62
CA LEU A 161 8.79 -26.29 7.29
C LEU A 161 10.29 -25.96 7.41
N GLY A 162 10.66 -24.79 7.96
CA GLY A 162 12.04 -24.36 8.14
C GLY A 162 12.69 -23.74 6.90
N LEU A 163 11.92 -23.48 5.83
CA LEU A 163 12.43 -22.86 4.60
C LEU A 163 12.31 -21.33 4.66
N ARG A 164 13.20 -20.61 3.95
CA ARG A 164 13.05 -19.15 3.81
C ARG A 164 12.16 -18.82 2.62
N ALA A 165 10.97 -18.30 2.85
CA ALA A 165 10.02 -17.95 1.78
C ALA A 165 9.46 -16.54 1.93
N THR A 166 9.07 -15.95 0.81
CA THR A 166 8.50 -14.60 0.72
C THR A 166 7.47 -14.52 -0.39
N THR A 167 6.65 -13.47 -0.35
CA THR A 167 5.76 -13.08 -1.44
C THR A 167 5.62 -11.55 -1.52
N SER A 168 4.96 -11.04 -2.55
CA SER A 168 4.56 -9.64 -2.66
C SER A 168 3.16 -9.40 -2.09
N PRO A 169 2.87 -8.20 -1.55
CA PRO A 169 1.51 -7.86 -1.15
C PRO A 169 0.57 -7.89 -2.37
N GLY A 170 -0.52 -8.65 -2.27
CA GLY A 170 -1.44 -8.89 -3.40
C GLY A 170 -0.98 -10.00 -4.37
N GLY A 171 0.01 -10.78 -3.96
CA GLY A 171 0.54 -11.93 -4.69
C GLY A 171 1.03 -11.60 -6.09
N ALA A 172 0.87 -12.54 -7.03
CA ALA A 172 1.37 -12.40 -8.41
C ALA A 172 0.89 -11.12 -9.12
N LYS A 173 -0.36 -10.70 -8.87
CA LYS A 173 -0.94 -9.48 -9.46
C LYS A 173 -0.39 -8.19 -8.84
N GLY A 174 0.21 -8.28 -7.65
CA GLY A 174 0.76 -7.15 -6.91
C GLY A 174 2.26 -6.92 -7.09
N TRP A 175 2.93 -7.68 -7.96
CA TRP A 175 4.38 -7.62 -8.12
C TRP A 175 4.87 -6.24 -8.59
N ARG A 176 6.00 -5.80 -8.04
CA ARG A 176 6.67 -4.54 -8.39
C ARG A 176 8.14 -4.77 -8.64
N ARG A 177 8.72 -3.94 -9.51
CA ARG A 177 10.14 -4.03 -9.90
C ARG A 177 11.08 -3.94 -8.70
N ASP A 178 10.76 -3.09 -7.72
CA ASP A 178 11.61 -2.87 -6.54
C ASP A 178 11.64 -4.07 -5.58
N TYR A 179 10.67 -4.99 -5.63
CA TYR A 179 10.66 -6.17 -4.75
C TYR A 179 11.82 -7.13 -5.03
N ALA A 180 12.19 -7.33 -6.30
CA ALA A 180 13.37 -8.11 -6.65
C ALA A 180 14.65 -7.52 -6.03
N GLU A 181 14.77 -6.19 -6.07
CA GLU A 181 15.90 -5.49 -5.45
C GLU A 181 15.89 -5.59 -3.92
N GLN A 182 14.72 -5.52 -3.29
CA GLN A 182 14.59 -5.69 -1.85
C GLN A 182 15.08 -7.08 -1.40
N ILE A 183 14.63 -8.14 -2.08
CA ILE A 183 15.06 -9.52 -1.82
C ILE A 183 16.58 -9.64 -2.00
N ALA A 184 17.12 -9.12 -3.11
CA ALA A 184 18.55 -9.17 -3.38
C ALA A 184 19.38 -8.38 -2.33
N ARG A 185 18.91 -7.21 -1.90
CA ARG A 185 19.57 -6.39 -0.88
C ARG A 185 19.53 -7.06 0.50
N ALA A 186 18.40 -7.63 0.89
CA ALA A 186 18.25 -8.32 2.18
C ALA A 186 19.22 -9.50 2.29
N ARG A 187 19.34 -10.31 1.22
CA ARG A 187 20.29 -11.42 1.16
C ARG A 187 21.75 -10.97 1.29
N ARG A 188 22.12 -9.85 0.64
CA ARG A 188 23.49 -9.29 0.75
C ARG A 188 23.84 -8.84 2.16
N ARG A 189 22.90 -8.25 2.93
CA ARG A 189 23.17 -7.77 4.30
C ARG A 189 23.56 -8.88 5.27
N GLY A 190 23.07 -10.09 5.01
CA GLY A 190 23.43 -11.27 5.78
C GLY A 190 24.74 -11.93 5.38
N ASP A 191 25.16 -11.81 4.11
CA ASP A 191 26.34 -12.54 3.63
C ASP A 191 27.61 -12.17 4.45
N PRO A 192 28.24 -13.11 5.18
CA PRO A 192 29.49 -12.87 5.90
C PRO A 192 30.62 -12.38 5.00
N ARG A 193 30.57 -12.70 3.70
CA ARG A 193 31.54 -12.25 2.68
C ARG A 193 31.34 -10.78 2.29
N SER A 194 30.11 -10.26 2.38
CA SER A 194 29.82 -8.84 2.13
C SER A 194 30.43 -7.90 3.18
N ARG A 195 30.64 -8.39 4.42
CA ARG A 195 31.27 -7.62 5.50
C ARG A 195 32.77 -7.42 5.33
N ARG A 196 33.44 -8.15 4.41
CA ARG A 196 34.89 -8.05 4.15
C ARG A 196 35.28 -7.07 3.04
N ALA A 197 34.33 -6.36 2.44
CA ALA A 197 34.63 -5.36 1.40
C ALA A 197 34.64 -3.92 1.96
N ARG A 198 35.57 -3.63 2.87
CA ARG A 198 36.16 -2.28 2.91
C ARG A 198 37.51 -2.38 2.20
N PRO A 199 37.74 -1.71 1.06
CA PRO A 199 39.09 -1.52 0.59
C PRO A 199 39.81 -0.75 1.69
N ARG A 200 40.75 -1.40 2.38
CA ARG A 200 41.83 -0.63 3.01
C ARG A 200 42.54 0.04 1.84
N LEU A 201 42.30 1.33 1.64
CA LEU A 201 43.19 2.17 0.84
C LEU A 201 44.57 2.07 1.51
N ARG A 202 45.37 1.08 1.10
CA ARG A 202 46.80 1.12 1.27
C ARG A 202 47.29 2.09 0.22
N ALA A 203 47.60 3.31 0.64
CA ALA A 203 48.45 4.18 -0.15
C ALA A 203 49.77 3.45 -0.40
N ALA A 204 50.01 3.08 -1.65
CA ALA A 204 51.34 2.67 -2.10
C ALA A 204 52.19 3.94 -2.22
N GLY A 205 52.80 4.37 -1.11
CA GLY A 205 53.89 5.34 -1.13
C GLY A 205 55.16 4.63 -1.58
N ARG A 206 55.54 4.78 -2.86
CA ARG A 206 56.92 4.58 -3.31
C ARG A 206 57.65 5.93 -3.26
N GLY A 207 58.85 5.90 -2.71
CA GLY A 207 59.86 6.97 -2.75
C GLY A 207 59.91 7.75 -1.43
N GLY A 208 61.03 7.87 -0.72
CA GLY A 208 62.40 7.46 -0.96
C GLY A 208 63.24 8.21 0.09
N SER A 209 64.12 7.51 0.80
CA SER A 209 65.03 8.14 1.76
C SER A 209 66.27 8.67 1.06
N SER A 210 66.78 9.77 1.61
CA SER A 210 68.21 10.12 1.77
C SER A 210 69.10 10.28 0.52
N GLY A 211 69.80 11.42 0.46
CA GLY A 211 71.07 11.57 -0.25
C GLY A 211 71.13 12.83 -1.10
N GLY A 212 71.78 13.88 -0.58
CA GLY A 212 71.96 15.14 -1.31
C GLY A 212 72.90 15.04 -2.51
N TRP A 213 73.05 16.15 -3.23
CA TRP A 213 74.30 16.72 -3.77
C TRP A 213 73.97 18.01 -4.53
N ARG A 214 74.99 18.87 -4.65
CA ARG A 214 74.97 20.31 -4.95
C ARG A 214 74.65 20.62 -6.43
N GLY A 215 74.22 21.86 -6.70
CA GLY A 215 74.65 22.59 -7.90
C GLY A 215 73.60 23.45 -8.61
N GLY A 216 73.90 24.75 -8.73
CA GLY A 216 73.52 25.63 -9.85
C GLY A 216 72.04 26.02 -9.98
N ALA A 217 71.59 27.20 -9.56
CA ALA A 217 71.72 28.50 -10.24
C ALA A 217 70.91 28.64 -11.54
N ARG A 218 69.92 29.56 -11.49
CA ARG A 218 69.37 30.42 -12.58
C ARG A 218 68.56 29.68 -13.67
N ALA A 219 67.55 30.24 -14.35
CA ALA A 219 66.89 31.55 -14.35
C ALA A 219 65.51 31.42 -15.04
N HIS A 220 64.72 32.47 -14.89
CA HIS A 220 63.45 32.78 -15.54
C HIS A 220 63.42 32.66 -17.08
N ALA A 221 62.35 32.03 -17.58
CA ALA A 221 61.39 32.51 -18.59
C ALA A 221 61.89 33.04 -19.96
N PRO A 222 61.01 33.55 -20.84
CA PRO A 222 60.25 32.81 -21.84
C PRO A 222 60.53 33.33 -23.27
N GLY A 223 59.80 32.83 -24.28
CA GLY A 223 59.50 33.67 -25.45
C GLY A 223 59.74 33.01 -26.81
N LEU A 224 58.63 32.83 -27.50
CA LEU A 224 58.50 32.67 -28.94
C LEU A 224 59.01 33.93 -29.66
N GLY A 225 59.66 33.76 -30.82
CA GLY A 225 59.93 34.89 -31.72
C GLY A 225 60.86 34.64 -32.91
N ARG A 226 60.32 34.04 -33.98
CA ARG A 226 60.58 34.26 -35.43
C ARG A 226 61.97 33.85 -35.98
N ALA A 227 62.11 33.33 -37.20
CA ALA A 227 61.39 33.58 -38.45
C ALA A 227 60.79 32.32 -39.10
#